data_AF-A0A1L3JGV0-F1
#
_entry.id   AF-A0A1L3JGV0-F1
#
_cell.length_a   1.000
_cell.length_b   1.000
_cell.length_c   1.000
_cell.angle_alpha   90.00
_cell.angle_beta   90.00
_cell.angle_gamma   90.00
#
_symmetry.space_group_name_H-M   'P 1'
#
loop_
_entity.id
_entity.type
_entity.pdbx_description
1 polymer ?
#
loop_
_entity_poly.entity_id
_entity_poly.type
_entity_poly.pdbx_seq_one_letter_code
_entity_poly.pdbx_strand_id
1 'polypeptide(L)'
;MSFSILNNKETILYPNSQFERRVILQYYLDNDIQIDEEERKILLECIAVEPESIGIIGCLLNDKTHLNTLRLAIGFMNKSNIKLANLATKYLEELSIEEADNYYYVEKGFDEFTDVEKDVESVYNIVYFPY
;
A
#
# COMPACT_ATOMS: atom_id res chain seq x y z
N MET A 1 3.33 -22.91 8.65
CA MET A 1 2.75 -21.89 7.75
C MET A 1 3.87 -21.34 6.89
N SER A 2 3.70 -21.36 5.57
CA SER A 2 4.56 -20.59 4.67
C SER A 2 4.10 -19.14 4.76
N PHE A 3 5.01 -18.18 4.95
CA PHE A 3 4.67 -16.76 4.94
C PHE A 3 4.79 -16.13 3.55
N SER A 4 4.84 -16.91 2.46
CA SER A 4 4.85 -16.39 1.08
C SER A 4 3.50 -15.76 0.68
N ILE A 5 3.54 -14.62 0.00
CA ILE A 5 2.36 -13.97 -0.58
C ILE A 5 1.67 -14.89 -1.58
N LEU A 6 2.44 -15.52 -2.47
CA LEU A 6 1.92 -16.46 -3.48
C LEU A 6 1.15 -17.62 -2.84
N ASN A 7 1.73 -18.24 -1.82
CA ASN A 7 1.11 -19.38 -1.13
C ASN A 7 -0.09 -19.00 -0.25
N ASN A 8 -0.28 -17.71 0.05
CA ASN A 8 -1.37 -17.18 0.86
C ASN A 8 -2.22 -16.16 0.08
N LYS A 9 -2.31 -16.30 -1.25
CA LYS A 9 -3.06 -15.37 -2.11
C LYS A 9 -4.46 -15.05 -1.56
N GLU A 10 -5.21 -16.07 -1.14
CA GLU A 10 -6.56 -15.91 -0.58
C GLU A 10 -6.54 -15.07 0.70
N THR A 11 -5.58 -15.27 1.60
CA THR A 11 -5.45 -14.44 2.81
C THR A 11 -5.05 -13.00 2.49
N ILE A 12 -4.27 -12.79 1.42
CA ILE A 12 -3.90 -11.45 0.98
C ILE A 12 -5.09 -10.73 0.34
N LEU A 13 -5.85 -11.39 -0.54
CA LEU A 13 -6.97 -10.75 -1.24
C LEU A 13 -8.25 -10.70 -0.40
N TYR A 14 -8.54 -11.76 0.33
CA TYR A 14 -9.78 -12.00 1.07
C TYR A 14 -9.53 -12.51 2.49
N PRO A 15 -8.81 -11.73 3.34
CA PRO A 15 -8.53 -12.15 4.70
C PRO A 15 -9.82 -12.28 5.52
N ASN A 16 -9.85 -13.24 6.46
CA ASN A 16 -10.89 -13.26 7.48
C ASN A 16 -10.74 -12.10 8.47
N SER A 17 -9.50 -11.59 8.62
CA SER A 17 -9.21 -10.37 9.39
C SER A 17 -8.00 -9.62 8.83
N GLN A 18 -7.99 -8.30 8.96
CA GLN A 18 -6.86 -7.46 8.53
C GLN A 18 -5.53 -7.89 9.18
N PHE A 19 -5.59 -8.48 10.38
CA PHE A 19 -4.43 -9.01 11.08
C PHE A 19 -3.72 -10.13 10.30
N GLU A 20 -4.45 -11.08 9.72
CA GLU A 20 -3.85 -12.22 8.99
C GLU A 20 -3.04 -11.75 7.78
N ARG A 21 -3.60 -10.84 6.99
CA ARG A 21 -2.92 -10.19 5.87
C ARG A 21 -1.67 -9.47 6.34
N ARG A 22 -1.79 -8.62 7.36
CA ARG A 22 -0.67 -7.83 7.87
C ARG A 22 0.49 -8.71 8.34
N VAL A 23 0.24 -9.85 8.99
CA VAL A 23 1.31 -10.75 9.44
C VAL A 23 2.19 -11.21 8.26
N ILE A 24 1.57 -11.56 7.13
CA ILE A 24 2.30 -11.99 5.92
C ILE A 24 3.06 -10.82 5.30
N LEU A 25 2.42 -9.66 5.16
CA LEU A 25 3.05 -8.47 4.59
C LEU A 25 4.22 -7.98 5.46
N GLN A 26 4.03 -7.96 6.77
CA GLN A 26 5.04 -7.56 7.74
C GLN A 26 6.25 -8.49 7.70
N TYR A 27 6.04 -9.79 7.51
CA TYR A 27 7.14 -10.74 7.33
C TYR A 27 8.05 -10.36 6.15
N TYR A 28 7.47 -9.94 5.02
CA TYR A 28 8.26 -9.46 3.87
C TYR A 28 9.03 -8.19 4.21
N LEU A 29 8.35 -7.20 4.82
CA LEU A 29 8.97 -5.94 5.21
C LEU A 29 10.13 -6.17 6.19
N ASP A 30 9.92 -6.97 7.24
CA ASP A 30 10.91 -7.17 8.30
C ASP A 30 12.16 -7.91 7.83
N ASN A 31 12.00 -8.81 6.85
CA ASN A 31 13.08 -9.63 6.31
C ASN A 31 13.62 -9.11 4.97
N ASP A 32 13.20 -7.92 4.53
CA ASP A 32 13.64 -7.27 3.29
C ASP A 32 13.44 -8.17 2.03
N ILE A 33 12.38 -8.98 2.06
CA ILE A 33 12.06 -9.94 1.00
C ILE A 33 11.52 -9.20 -0.21
N GLN A 34 12.15 -9.45 -1.36
CA GLN A 34 11.67 -8.94 -2.64
C GLN A 34 10.54 -9.81 -3.16
N ILE A 35 9.49 -9.17 -3.67
CA ILE A 35 8.39 -9.86 -4.34
C ILE A 35 8.77 -10.22 -5.77
N ASP A 36 8.21 -11.32 -6.28
CA ASP A 36 8.27 -11.64 -7.70
C ASP A 36 7.08 -11.04 -8.49
N GLU A 37 7.01 -11.33 -9.78
CA GLU A 37 5.96 -10.82 -10.67
C GLU A 37 4.56 -11.37 -10.35
N GLU A 38 4.44 -12.60 -9.85
CA GLU A 38 3.14 -13.18 -9.49
C GLU A 38 2.65 -12.58 -8.17
N GLU A 39 3.55 -12.40 -7.20
CA GLU A 39 3.26 -11.70 -5.95
C GLU A 39 2.91 -10.23 -6.19
N ARG A 40 3.60 -9.57 -7.12
CA ARG A 40 3.26 -8.21 -7.57
C ARG A 40 1.83 -8.12 -8.08
N LYS A 41 1.39 -9.05 -8.94
CA LYS A 41 0.00 -9.07 -9.44
C LYS A 41 -1.01 -9.20 -8.31
N ILE A 42 -0.74 -10.08 -7.33
CA ILE A 42 -1.59 -10.26 -6.15
C ILE A 42 -1.69 -8.94 -5.36
N LEU A 43 -0.58 -8.24 -5.14
CA LEU A 43 -0.58 -6.99 -4.39
C LEU A 43 -1.27 -5.83 -5.13
N LEU A 44 -1.22 -5.81 -6.46
CA LEU A 44 -1.91 -4.80 -7.27
C LEU A 44 -3.45 -4.96 -7.22
N GLU A 45 -3.94 -6.19 -7.04
CA GLU A 45 -5.37 -6.52 -6.87
C GLU A 45 -5.85 -6.38 -5.41
N CYS A 46 -4.94 -6.14 -4.46
CA CYS A 46 -5.26 -6.18 -3.04
C CYS A 46 -6.03 -4.93 -2.59
N ILE A 47 -7.31 -5.15 -2.26
CA ILE A 47 -8.18 -4.19 -1.57
C ILE A 47 -7.84 -4.20 -0.07
N ALA A 48 -7.31 -3.08 0.44
CA ALA A 48 -6.93 -2.92 1.84
C ALA A 48 -7.44 -1.60 2.39
N VAL A 49 -7.99 -1.64 3.61
CA VAL A 49 -8.52 -0.47 4.34
C VAL A 49 -7.71 -0.15 5.60
N GLU A 50 -6.73 -0.99 5.93
CA GLU A 50 -5.81 -0.76 7.04
C GLU A 50 -4.59 0.04 6.57
N PRO A 51 -4.29 1.21 7.18
CA PRO A 51 -3.17 2.06 6.78
C PRO A 51 -1.82 1.34 6.73
N GLU A 52 -1.51 0.51 7.74
CA GLU A 52 -0.25 -0.21 7.82
C GLU A 52 -0.09 -1.22 6.67
N SER A 53 -1.12 -2.01 6.39
CA SER A 53 -1.10 -2.96 5.28
C SER A 53 -0.95 -2.24 3.93
N ILE A 54 -1.65 -1.12 3.72
CA ILE A 54 -1.52 -0.30 2.51
C ILE A 54 -0.07 0.22 2.36
N GLY A 55 0.50 0.77 3.43
CA GLY A 55 1.86 1.26 3.43
C GLY A 55 2.88 0.17 3.10
N ILE A 56 2.75 -1.02 3.70
CA ILE A 56 3.65 -2.14 3.41
C ILE A 56 3.55 -2.55 1.94
N ILE A 57 2.34 -2.64 1.38
CA ILE A 57 2.13 -2.92 -0.05
C ILE A 57 2.87 -1.89 -0.90
N GLY A 58 2.79 -0.60 -0.53
CA GLY A 58 3.51 0.47 -1.22
C GLY A 58 5.02 0.24 -1.28
N CYS A 59 5.61 -0.13 -0.15
CA CYS A 59 7.03 -0.44 -0.04
C CYS A 59 7.44 -1.70 -0.81
N LEU A 60 6.60 -2.73 -0.86
CA LEU A 60 6.91 -3.97 -1.58
C LEU A 60 6.81 -3.80 -3.09
N LEU A 61 5.83 -3.03 -3.57
CA LEU A 61 5.67 -2.74 -4.99
C LEU A 61 6.80 -1.84 -5.52
N ASN A 62 7.16 -0.79 -4.76
CA ASN A 62 8.21 0.17 -5.09
C ASN A 62 8.20 0.63 -6.56
N ASP A 63 7.01 0.94 -7.08
CA ASP A 63 6.84 1.54 -8.39
C ASP A 63 6.49 3.03 -8.29
N LYS A 64 6.59 3.73 -9.42
CA LYS A 64 6.42 5.19 -9.51
C LYS A 64 5.01 5.62 -9.91
N THR A 65 4.00 4.76 -9.73
CA THR A 65 2.63 5.12 -10.06
C THR A 65 2.06 6.12 -9.06
N HIS A 66 1.08 6.92 -9.47
CA HIS A 66 0.36 7.82 -8.54
C HIS A 66 -0.30 7.03 -7.40
N LEU A 67 -0.92 5.87 -7.72
CA LEU A 67 -1.49 5.00 -6.69
C LEU A 67 -0.45 4.59 -5.64
N ASN A 68 0.73 4.14 -6.10
CA ASN A 68 1.77 3.70 -5.19
C ASN A 68 2.36 4.88 -4.38
N THR A 69 2.39 6.07 -4.95
CA THR A 69 2.76 7.30 -4.23
C THR A 69 1.82 7.55 -3.05
N LEU A 70 0.50 7.41 -3.23
CA LEU A 70 -0.46 7.53 -2.12
C LEU A 70 -0.26 6.43 -1.07
N ARG A 71 -0.01 5.19 -1.48
CA ARG A 71 0.29 4.08 -0.55
C ARG A 71 1.52 4.38 0.30
N LEU A 72 2.59 4.88 -0.33
CA LEU A 72 3.81 5.27 0.37
C LEU A 72 3.57 6.46 1.31
N ALA A 73 2.76 7.45 0.92
CA ALA A 73 2.38 8.56 1.79
C ALA A 73 1.65 8.08 3.06
N ILE A 74 0.74 7.11 2.93
CA ILE A 74 0.11 6.45 4.08
C ILE A 74 1.15 5.75 4.96
N GLY A 75 2.08 5.00 4.34
CA GLY A 75 3.15 4.28 5.05
C GLY A 75 4.08 5.21 5.81
N PHE A 76 4.46 6.34 5.21
CA PHE A 76 5.27 7.40 5.81
C PHE A 76 4.64 7.95 7.10
N MET A 77 3.31 8.07 7.13
CA MET A 77 2.57 8.58 8.30
C MET A 77 2.43 7.55 9.45
N ASN A 78 2.94 6.32 9.28
CA ASN A 78 2.82 5.28 10.30
C ASN A 78 3.71 5.57 11.52
N LYS A 79 3.08 5.71 12.69
CA LYS A 79 3.78 6.03 13.95
C LYS A 79 4.25 4.81 14.74
N SER A 80 3.67 3.64 14.46
CA SER A 80 3.92 2.41 15.22
C SER A 80 5.01 1.55 14.59
N ASN A 81 5.15 1.61 13.26
CA ASN A 81 6.08 0.81 12.49
C ASN A 81 7.17 1.68 11.88
N ILE A 82 8.26 1.85 12.62
CA ILE A 82 9.38 2.73 12.24
C ILE A 82 10.06 2.25 10.95
N LYS A 83 10.15 0.92 10.74
CA LYS A 83 10.76 0.36 9.52
C LYS A 83 9.93 0.74 8.30
N LEU A 84 8.61 0.59 8.38
CA LEU A 84 7.68 1.02 7.34
C LEU A 84 7.83 2.52 7.04
N ALA A 85 7.75 3.37 8.07
CA ALA A 85 7.81 4.82 7.89
C ALA A 85 9.12 5.27 7.22
N ASN A 86 10.26 4.73 7.67
CA ASN A 86 11.57 5.07 7.08
C ASN A 86 11.71 4.59 5.64
N LEU A 87 11.26 3.37 5.33
CA LEU A 87 11.36 2.82 3.99
C LEU A 87 10.45 3.59 3.02
N ALA A 88 9.23 3.91 3.46
CA ALA A 88 8.30 4.71 2.67
C ALA A 88 8.85 6.13 2.42
N THR A 89 9.44 6.77 3.45
CA THR A 89 10.10 8.08 3.30
C THR A 89 11.17 8.03 2.22
N LYS A 90 12.03 7.01 2.25
CA LYS A 90 13.10 6.84 1.27
C LYS A 90 12.55 6.72 -0.15
N TYR A 91 11.50 5.95 -0.37
CA TYR A 91 10.91 5.79 -1.70
C TYR A 91 10.15 7.02 -2.18
N LEU A 92 9.63 7.85 -1.26
CA LEU A 92 9.00 9.12 -1.58
C LEU A 92 9.98 10.21 -2.03
N GLU A 93 11.29 10.10 -1.74
CA GLU A 93 12.29 11.10 -2.16
C GLU A 93 12.33 11.30 -3.69
N GLU A 94 11.89 10.30 -4.46
CA GLU A 94 11.85 10.33 -5.92
C GLU A 94 10.45 10.58 -6.50
N LEU A 95 9.46 10.89 -5.66
CA LEU A 95 8.05 10.99 -6.03
C LEU A 95 7.45 12.32 -5.56
N SER A 96 6.40 12.76 -6.24
CA SER A 96 5.64 13.95 -5.84
C SER A 96 4.27 13.55 -5.32
N ILE A 97 4.07 13.72 -4.01
CA ILE A 97 2.75 13.53 -3.37
C ILE A 97 1.75 14.51 -3.99
N GLU A 98 2.14 15.77 -4.20
CA GLU A 98 1.27 16.79 -4.79
C GLU A 98 0.79 16.42 -6.20
N GLU A 99 1.66 15.84 -7.04
CA GLU A 99 1.25 15.38 -8.39
C GLU A 99 0.28 14.21 -8.30
N ALA A 100 0.53 13.24 -7.40
CA ALA A 100 -0.38 12.11 -7.19
C ALA A 100 -1.74 12.56 -6.63
N ASP A 101 -1.73 13.50 -5.70
CA ASP A 101 -2.91 14.13 -5.11
C ASP A 101 -3.76 14.82 -6.21
N ASN A 102 -3.13 15.69 -7.01
CA ASN A 102 -3.79 16.38 -8.11
C ASN A 102 -4.37 15.42 -9.16
N TYR A 103 -3.64 14.35 -9.48
CA TYR A 103 -4.14 13.33 -10.41
C TYR A 103 -5.47 12.73 -9.94
N TYR A 104 -5.58 12.36 -8.66
CA TYR A 104 -6.80 11.75 -8.13
C TYR A 104 -7.93 12.76 -7.84
N TYR A 105 -7.60 14.01 -7.49
CA TYR A 105 -8.62 15.02 -7.18
C TYR A 105 -9.15 15.81 -8.38
N VAL A 106 -8.32 16.02 -9.41
CA VAL A 106 -8.59 16.96 -10.49
C VAL A 106 -8.65 16.28 -11.85
N GLU A 107 -7.71 15.38 -12.13
CA GLU A 107 -7.53 14.84 -13.48
C GLU A 107 -8.35 13.57 -13.72
N LYS A 108 -8.36 12.65 -12.76
CA LYS A 108 -9.04 11.36 -12.89
C LYS A 108 -10.52 11.50 -12.57
N GLY A 109 -11.36 11.07 -13.51
CA GLY A 109 -12.82 11.07 -13.29
C GLY A 109 -13.22 10.07 -12.20
N PHE A 110 -14.12 10.45 -11.30
CA PHE A 110 -14.58 9.58 -10.20
C PHE A 110 -15.10 8.20 -10.69
N ASP A 111 -15.77 8.16 -11.84
CA ASP A 111 -16.31 6.93 -12.43
C ASP A 111 -15.21 6.00 -13.01
N GLU A 112 -13.96 6.45 -13.07
CA GLU A 112 -12.81 5.70 -13.60
C GLU A 112 -11.98 5.01 -12.50
N PHE A 113 -12.39 5.13 -11.24
CA PHE A 113 -11.65 4.56 -10.12
C PHE A 113 -11.89 3.05 -10.06
N THR A 114 -10.78 2.30 -10.05
CA THR A 114 -10.81 0.90 -9.62
C THR A 114 -11.12 0.81 -8.13
N ASP A 115 -11.61 -0.34 -7.66
CA ASP A 115 -11.95 -0.50 -6.23
C ASP A 115 -10.73 -0.34 -5.33
N VAL A 116 -9.57 -0.82 -5.76
CA VAL A 116 -8.30 -0.62 -5.05
C VAL A 116 -7.94 0.87 -4.91
N GLU A 117 -8.17 1.68 -5.94
CA GLU A 117 -7.92 3.12 -5.88
C GLU A 117 -8.87 3.83 -4.93
N LYS A 118 -10.15 3.46 -4.91
CA LYS A 118 -11.13 4.02 -3.97
C LYS A 118 -10.71 3.78 -2.52
N ASP A 119 -10.24 2.58 -2.20
CA ASP A 119 -9.83 2.25 -0.84
C ASP A 119 -8.56 2.98 -0.41
N VAL A 120 -7.55 3.03 -1.29
CA VAL A 120 -6.30 3.74 -1.00
C VAL A 120 -6.55 5.23 -0.86
N GLU A 121 -7.32 5.85 -1.77
CA GLU A 121 -7.66 7.27 -1.71
C GLU A 121 -8.45 7.60 -0.44
N SER A 122 -9.45 6.77 -0.09
CA SER A 122 -10.24 6.97 1.12
C SER A 122 -9.37 6.94 2.38
N VAL A 123 -8.44 5.98 2.49
CA VAL A 123 -7.55 5.90 3.66
C VAL A 123 -6.52 7.03 3.65
N TYR A 124 -5.98 7.37 2.49
CA TYR A 124 -5.04 8.49 2.35
C TYR A 124 -5.66 9.79 2.86
N ASN A 125 -6.91 10.09 2.49
CA ASN A 125 -7.60 11.29 2.96
C ASN A 125 -7.76 11.32 4.48
N ILE A 126 -8.08 10.17 5.09
CA ILE A 126 -8.23 10.06 6.55
C ILE A 126 -6.88 10.27 7.26
N VAL A 127 -5.80 9.73 6.69
CA VAL A 127 -4.47 9.72 7.33
C VAL A 127 -3.72 11.04 7.11
N TYR A 128 -3.81 11.59 5.92
CA TYR A 128 -2.97 12.71 5.46
C TYR A 128 -3.66 14.08 5.64
N PHE A 129 -5.00 14.10 5.60
CA PHE A 129 -5.81 15.29 5.89
C PHE A 129 -6.76 15.06 7.08
N PRO A 130 -6.23 14.72 8.27
CA PRO A 130 -7.06 14.63 9.47
C PRO A 130 -7.55 16.03 9.82
N TYR A 131 -8.86 16.22 9.83
CA TYR A 131 -9.55 17.45 10.26
C TYR A 131 -8.96 18.07 11.54
#